data_AF-A0A3N5WQ46-F1
#
_entry.id   AF-A0A3N5WQ46-F1
#
_cell.length_a   1.000
_cell.length_b   1.000
_cell.length_c   1.000
_cell.angle_alpha   90.00
_cell.angle_beta   90.00
_cell.angle_gamma   90.00
#
_symmetry.space_group_name_H-M   'P 1'
#
loop_
_entity.id
_entity.type
_entity.pdbx_description
1 polymer ?
#
loop_
_entity_poly.entity_id
_entity_poly.type
_entity_poly.pdbx_seq_one_letter_code
_entity_poly.pdbx_strand_id
1 'polypeptide(L)'
;MRAHSPLLPLCQGVPVQTTPEKIRPFSQLPVRIQLAGEFERRRDMENLAEKIEQSPNTPSTPPAKGSLWRLQGIFFQPKETFQEIAKKPTWLIAVILCVVISAGGLIWVMETIGFMNIMIQQAQAGGQEMTEEQIQMMSSPAMKGFSYGMMVIGTPVVLLLIAGLLLALFLLVGSNASFSRVFSVVAHSWLAYTVVSMAITLLVVMLAADPAELDLQNLVASHLGALVSRTESPVLFALLSSIDLLSIYCIFLLSLGMSVVSRKSVGT
;
A
#
# COMPACT_ATOMS: atom_id res chain seq x y z
N MET A 1 73.81 -17.94 21.03
CA MET A 1 74.90 -17.09 21.55
C MET A 1 75.21 -16.02 20.51
N ARG A 2 75.45 -14.79 20.98
CA ARG A 2 75.45 -13.51 20.25
C ARG A 2 76.26 -13.54 18.95
N ALA A 3 75.63 -13.12 17.84
CA ALA A 3 76.33 -12.66 16.66
C ALA A 3 76.56 -11.14 16.77
N HIS A 4 77.82 -10.75 16.61
CA HIS A 4 78.29 -9.37 16.59
C HIS A 4 77.85 -8.65 15.30
N SER A 5 77.38 -7.41 15.43
CA SER A 5 77.39 -6.43 14.34
C SER A 5 78.13 -5.18 14.78
N PRO A 6 79.28 -4.84 14.17
CA PRO A 6 79.90 -3.54 14.31
C PRO A 6 79.56 -2.63 13.10
N LEU A 7 79.01 -1.47 13.45
CA LEU A 7 79.16 -0.12 12.87
C LEU A 7 79.53 0.02 11.37
N LEU A 8 78.62 0.62 10.61
CA LEU A 8 78.92 1.34 9.35
C LEU A 8 78.76 2.85 9.56
N PRO A 9 79.62 3.69 8.93
CA PRO A 9 79.69 5.12 9.20
C PRO A 9 78.58 5.92 8.51
N LEU A 10 78.21 7.03 9.16
CA LEU A 10 77.28 8.05 8.70
C LEU A 10 77.68 8.59 7.31
N CYS A 11 76.89 8.28 6.27
CA CYS A 11 76.94 9.00 5.00
C CYS A 11 76.50 10.45 5.25
N GLN A 12 77.45 11.37 5.16
CA GLN A 12 77.18 12.79 5.17
C GLN A 12 76.34 13.17 3.94
N GLY A 13 75.22 13.87 4.18
CA GLY A 13 74.37 14.39 3.12
C GLY A 13 75.10 15.44 2.30
N VAL A 14 75.21 15.20 1.00
CA VAL A 14 75.59 16.23 0.01
C VAL A 14 74.43 17.21 -0.10
N PRO A 15 74.61 18.52 0.14
CA PRO A 15 73.54 19.48 -0.06
C PRO A 15 73.32 19.68 -1.56
N VAL A 16 72.20 19.19 -2.08
CA VAL A 16 71.70 19.53 -3.42
C VAL A 16 71.27 21.00 -3.37
N GLN A 17 72.10 21.90 -3.91
CA GLN A 17 71.68 23.26 -4.20
C GLN A 17 70.67 23.24 -5.34
N THR A 18 69.38 23.35 -5.04
CA THR A 18 68.35 23.63 -6.04
C THR A 18 68.39 25.12 -6.37
N THR A 19 69.11 25.49 -7.43
CA THR A 19 68.88 26.78 -8.08
C THR A 19 67.43 26.83 -8.56
N PRO A 20 66.67 27.92 -8.33
CA PRO A 20 65.30 28.03 -8.81
C PRO A 20 65.33 28.16 -10.33
N GLU A 21 65.07 27.06 -11.04
CA GLU A 21 64.89 27.07 -12.48
C GLU A 21 63.63 27.89 -12.80
N LYS A 22 63.84 29.06 -13.40
CA LYS A 22 62.77 29.99 -13.78
C LYS A 22 61.92 29.33 -14.87
N ILE A 23 60.81 28.70 -14.48
CA ILE A 23 59.85 28.07 -15.38
C ILE A 23 59.38 29.13 -16.37
N ARG A 24 59.73 28.96 -17.65
CA ARG A 24 59.33 29.89 -18.71
C ARG A 24 57.81 29.84 -18.87
N PRO A 25 57.13 30.99 -19.02
CA PRO A 25 55.70 31.02 -19.31
C PRO A 25 55.42 30.23 -20.59
N PHE A 26 54.26 29.55 -20.66
CA PHE A 26 53.88 28.73 -21.82
C PHE A 26 53.89 29.53 -23.14
N SER A 27 53.61 30.83 -23.07
CA SER A 27 53.68 31.76 -24.22
C SER A 27 55.09 32.07 -24.72
N GLN A 28 56.12 31.72 -23.96
CA GLN A 28 57.54 31.91 -24.30
C GLN A 28 58.22 30.61 -24.74
N LEU A 29 57.46 29.52 -24.88
CA LEU A 29 57.97 28.26 -25.40
C LEU A 29 57.99 28.29 -26.94
N PRO A 30 58.87 27.51 -27.59
CA PRO A 30 58.83 27.33 -29.04
C PRO A 30 57.45 26.84 -29.48
N VAL A 31 56.94 27.40 -30.59
CA VAL A 31 55.60 27.11 -31.14
C VAL A 31 55.29 25.61 -31.24
N ARG A 32 56.28 24.76 -31.53
CA ARG A 32 56.12 23.30 -31.57
C ARG A 32 55.71 22.68 -30.22
N ILE A 33 56.25 23.19 -29.11
CA ILE A 33 55.92 22.73 -27.75
C ILE A 33 54.54 23.25 -27.34
N GLN A 34 54.21 24.47 -27.77
CA GLN A 34 52.92 25.09 -27.53
C GLN A 34 51.79 24.31 -28.24
N LEU A 35 52.00 23.95 -29.51
CA LEU A 35 51.08 23.12 -30.30
C LEU A 35 50.92 21.70 -29.72
N ALA A 36 52.02 21.08 -29.29
CA ALA A 36 51.96 19.78 -28.63
C ALA A 36 51.14 19.84 -27.33
N GLY A 37 51.35 20.87 -26.50
CA GLY A 37 50.59 21.06 -25.26
C GLY A 37 49.11 21.41 -25.47
N GLU A 38 48.75 22.06 -26.59
CA GLU A 38 47.35 22.28 -26.97
C GLU A 38 46.68 21.00 -27.48
N PHE A 39 47.42 20.15 -28.20
CA PHE A 39 46.93 18.87 -28.68
C PHE A 39 46.64 17.89 -27.53
N GLU A 40 47.54 17.81 -26.55
CA GLU A 40 47.31 17.01 -25.33
C GLU A 40 46.11 17.54 -24.54
N ARG A 41 46.00 18.86 -24.35
CA ARG A 41 44.83 19.46 -23.70
C ARG A 41 43.51 19.15 -24.41
N ARG A 42 43.49 19.19 -25.73
CA ARG A 42 42.29 18.84 -26.51
C ARG A 42 41.92 17.38 -26.32
N ARG A 43 42.91 16.48 -26.36
CA ARG A 43 42.69 15.05 -26.12
C ARG A 43 42.18 14.78 -24.69
N ASP A 44 42.73 15.47 -23.69
CA ASP A 44 42.26 15.34 -22.30
C ASP A 44 40.82 15.85 -22.13
N MET A 45 40.48 16.95 -22.80
CA MET A 45 39.12 17.50 -22.79
C MET A 45 38.13 16.59 -23.52
N GLU A 46 38.54 15.93 -24.60
CA GLU A 46 37.75 14.91 -25.30
C GLU A 46 37.55 13.67 -24.42
N ASN A 47 38.61 13.17 -23.76
CA ASN A 47 38.51 12.07 -22.80
C ASN A 47 37.64 12.41 -21.59
N LEU A 48 37.67 13.67 -21.13
CA LEU A 48 36.81 14.17 -20.05
C LEU A 48 35.36 14.27 -20.50
N ALA A 49 35.10 14.78 -21.71
CA ALA A 49 33.77 14.83 -22.29
C ALA A 49 33.20 13.42 -22.48
N GLU A 50 33.98 12.50 -23.02
CA GLU A 50 33.61 11.09 -23.17
C GLU A 50 33.36 10.42 -21.81
N LYS A 51 34.18 10.72 -20.78
CA LYS A 51 33.98 10.22 -19.42
C LYS A 51 32.74 10.83 -18.73
N ILE A 52 32.37 12.06 -19.06
CA ILE A 52 31.15 12.71 -18.56
C ILE A 52 29.91 12.14 -19.28
N GLU A 53 30.01 11.83 -20.57
CA GLU A 53 28.95 11.17 -21.34
C GLU A 53 28.79 9.69 -20.96
N GLN A 54 29.88 8.99 -20.65
CA GLN A 54 29.89 7.60 -20.18
C GLN A 54 29.66 7.48 -18.67
N SER A 55 29.60 8.59 -17.93
CA SER A 55 29.11 8.56 -16.56
C SER A 55 27.65 8.13 -16.62
N PRO A 56 27.28 6.96 -16.08
CA PRO A 56 25.93 6.47 -16.20
C PRO A 56 25.03 7.40 -15.38
N ASN A 57 24.44 8.39 -16.05
CA ASN A 57 23.19 9.02 -15.63
C ASN A 57 22.09 7.97 -15.76
N THR A 58 22.22 6.88 -15.02
CA THR A 58 21.09 6.03 -14.70
C THR A 58 20.20 6.92 -13.84
N PRO A 59 19.02 7.37 -14.29
CA PRO A 59 18.06 7.94 -13.36
C PRO A 59 17.92 6.91 -12.24
N SER A 60 18.37 7.27 -11.05
CA SER A 60 18.26 6.41 -9.88
C SER A 60 16.78 6.14 -9.70
N THR A 61 16.34 4.95 -10.11
CA THR A 61 14.96 4.53 -9.89
C THR A 61 14.75 4.64 -8.38
N PRO A 62 13.78 5.45 -7.91
CA PRO A 62 13.53 5.59 -6.49
C PRO A 62 13.41 4.19 -5.87
N PRO A 63 13.99 3.95 -4.68
CA PRO A 63 13.97 2.64 -4.06
C PRO A 63 12.54 2.10 -4.03
N ALA A 64 12.36 0.85 -4.49
CA ALA A 64 11.04 0.25 -4.62
C ALA A 64 10.28 0.34 -3.29
N LYS A 65 9.10 0.98 -3.32
CA LYS A 65 8.29 1.20 -2.12
C LYS A 65 7.80 -0.16 -1.59
N GLY A 66 8.18 -0.49 -0.36
CA GLY A 66 7.85 -1.77 0.28
C GLY A 66 6.36 -1.94 0.60
N SER A 67 5.93 -3.16 0.92
CA SER A 67 4.53 -3.48 1.22
C SER A 67 3.94 -2.64 2.36
N LEU A 68 4.74 -2.31 3.39
CA LEU A 68 4.29 -1.48 4.52
C LEU A 68 4.00 -0.03 4.10
N TRP A 69 4.80 0.53 3.19
CA TRP A 69 4.51 1.86 2.62
C TRP A 69 3.11 1.86 2.00
N ARG A 70 2.71 0.77 1.33
CA ARG A 70 1.44 0.70 0.57
C ARG A 70 0.22 0.70 1.49
N LEU A 71 0.38 0.22 2.71
CA LEU A 71 -0.66 0.22 3.74
C LEU A 71 -1.02 1.64 4.18
N GLN A 72 -0.04 2.52 4.39
CA GLN A 72 -0.33 3.93 4.67
C GLN A 72 -0.67 4.71 3.39
N GLY A 73 -0.01 4.36 2.28
CA GLY A 73 -0.15 5.04 1.01
C GLY A 73 -1.56 5.01 0.48
N ILE A 74 -2.34 3.95 0.75
CA ILE A 74 -3.73 3.88 0.28
C ILE A 74 -4.61 4.99 0.88
N PHE A 75 -4.27 5.51 2.06
CA PHE A 75 -5.01 6.58 2.72
C PHE A 75 -4.60 7.97 2.23
N PHE A 76 -3.31 8.18 1.94
CA PHE A 76 -2.77 9.52 1.67
C PHE A 76 -2.35 9.74 0.20
N GLN A 77 -1.91 8.68 -0.47
CA GLN A 77 -1.34 8.69 -1.81
C GLN A 77 -1.89 7.51 -2.65
N PRO A 78 -3.22 7.38 -2.81
CA PRO A 78 -3.84 6.17 -3.35
C PRO A 78 -3.42 5.89 -4.79
N LYS A 79 -3.32 6.93 -5.63
CA LYS A 79 -2.88 6.79 -7.03
C LYS A 79 -1.47 6.20 -7.13
N GLU A 80 -0.54 6.73 -6.33
CA GLU A 80 0.84 6.24 -6.33
C GLU A 80 0.94 4.83 -5.74
N THR A 81 0.12 4.54 -4.73
CA THR A 81 -0.02 3.19 -4.16
C THR A 81 -0.42 2.18 -5.24
N PHE A 82 -1.43 2.50 -6.04
CA PHE A 82 -1.86 1.62 -7.12
C PHE A 82 -0.83 1.49 -8.24
N GLN A 83 -0.04 2.54 -8.52
CA GLN A 83 1.09 2.44 -9.46
C GLN A 83 2.16 1.47 -8.96
N GLU A 84 2.50 1.51 -7.68
CA GLU A 84 3.43 0.56 -7.06
C GLU A 84 2.89 -0.87 -7.01
N ILE A 85 1.59 -1.03 -6.75
CA ILE A 85 0.89 -2.31 -6.83
C ILE A 85 0.89 -2.86 -8.26
N ALA A 86 0.71 -2.00 -9.27
CA ALA A 86 0.74 -2.42 -10.66
C ALA A 86 2.11 -2.97 -11.08
N LYS A 87 3.20 -2.39 -10.54
CA LYS A 87 4.58 -2.85 -10.73
C LYS A 87 4.82 -4.19 -10.04
N LYS A 88 4.45 -4.31 -8.76
CA LYS A 88 4.62 -5.52 -7.95
C LYS A 88 3.35 -5.78 -7.14
N PRO A 89 2.44 -6.65 -7.57
CA PRO A 89 1.20 -6.90 -6.85
C PRO A 89 1.52 -7.55 -5.49
N THR A 90 0.99 -6.95 -4.42
CA THR A 90 1.12 -7.45 -3.05
C THR A 90 -0.23 -7.34 -2.38
N TRP A 91 -0.82 -8.45 -1.96
CA TRP A 91 -2.18 -8.44 -1.38
C TRP A 91 -2.23 -9.09 -0.01
N LEU A 92 -1.27 -9.98 0.30
CA LEU A 92 -1.34 -10.85 1.48
C LEU A 92 -1.44 -10.07 2.80
N ILE A 93 -0.58 -9.07 3.01
CA ILE A 93 -0.60 -8.26 4.24
C ILE A 93 -1.91 -7.47 4.34
N ALA A 94 -2.41 -6.90 3.24
CA ALA A 94 -3.67 -6.18 3.23
C ALA A 94 -4.85 -7.10 3.58
N VAL A 95 -4.91 -8.31 3.00
CA VAL A 95 -5.96 -9.30 3.32
C VAL A 95 -5.89 -9.75 4.77
N ILE A 96 -4.70 -10.05 5.30
CA ILE A 96 -4.54 -10.43 6.70
C ILE A 96 -5.03 -9.32 7.61
N LEU A 97 -4.68 -8.06 7.34
CA LEU A 97 -5.17 -6.92 8.12
C LEU A 97 -6.69 -6.77 8.01
N CYS A 98 -7.27 -6.91 6.81
CA CYS A 98 -8.72 -6.90 6.65
C CYS A 98 -9.37 -7.96 7.56
N VAL A 99 -8.88 -9.20 7.54
CA VAL A 99 -9.42 -10.31 8.34
C VAL A 99 -9.28 -10.04 9.83
N VAL A 100 -8.08 -9.64 10.28
CA VAL A 100 -7.82 -9.42 11.71
C VAL A 100 -8.66 -8.27 12.24
N ILE A 101 -8.74 -7.16 11.50
CA ILE A 101 -9.50 -5.97 11.91
C ILE A 101 -11.00 -6.26 11.85
N SER A 102 -11.50 -6.86 10.77
CA SER A 102 -12.93 -7.14 10.63
C SER A 102 -13.38 -8.19 11.63
N ALA A 103 -12.74 -9.37 11.67
CA ALA A 103 -13.15 -10.44 12.58
C ALA A 103 -12.91 -10.05 14.04
N GLY A 104 -11.76 -9.47 14.37
CA GLY A 104 -11.46 -9.03 15.74
C GLY A 104 -12.41 -7.94 16.23
N GLY A 105 -12.67 -6.93 15.39
CA GLY A 105 -13.62 -5.86 15.70
C GLY A 105 -15.05 -6.38 15.86
N LEU A 106 -15.52 -7.20 14.92
CA LEU A 106 -16.86 -7.80 14.98
C LEU A 106 -17.04 -8.71 16.18
N ILE A 107 -16.07 -9.56 16.51
CA ILE A 107 -16.13 -10.41 17.71
C ILE A 107 -16.21 -9.54 18.95
N TRP A 108 -15.38 -8.49 19.06
CA TRP A 108 -15.43 -7.58 20.19
C TRP A 108 -16.80 -6.89 20.33
N VAL A 109 -17.38 -6.43 19.22
CA VAL A 109 -18.73 -5.86 19.19
C VAL A 109 -19.78 -6.89 19.61
N MET A 110 -19.67 -8.13 19.12
CA MET A 110 -20.60 -9.21 19.46
C MET A 110 -20.58 -9.58 20.95
N GLU A 111 -19.41 -9.60 21.57
CA GLU A 111 -19.30 -9.83 23.01
C GLU A 111 -19.78 -8.62 23.82
N THR A 112 -19.66 -7.40 23.29
CA THR A 112 -20.07 -6.16 23.99
C THR A 112 -21.59 -5.94 23.96
N ILE A 113 -22.23 -6.10 22.79
CA ILE A 113 -23.68 -5.90 22.60
C ILE A 113 -24.47 -7.18 22.96
N GLY A 114 -23.82 -8.34 22.88
CA GLY A 114 -24.40 -9.65 23.10
C GLY A 114 -24.78 -10.34 21.78
N PHE A 115 -24.11 -11.45 21.48
CA PHE A 115 -24.28 -12.23 20.24
C PHE A 115 -25.75 -12.47 19.86
N MET A 116 -26.58 -12.89 20.81
CA MET A 116 -27.99 -13.20 20.53
C MET A 116 -28.83 -11.96 20.18
N ASN A 117 -28.57 -10.82 20.83
CA ASN A 117 -29.24 -9.57 20.51
C ASN A 117 -28.98 -9.19 19.04
N ILE A 118 -27.73 -9.35 18.61
CA ILE A 118 -27.33 -9.07 17.23
C ILE A 118 -27.99 -10.02 16.23
N MET A 119 -28.03 -11.32 16.53
CA MET A 119 -28.67 -12.30 15.64
C MET A 119 -30.17 -12.07 15.50
N ILE A 120 -30.85 -11.73 16.60
CA ILE A 120 -32.29 -11.40 16.59
C ILE A 120 -32.52 -10.11 15.80
N GLN A 121 -31.73 -9.04 16.06
CA GLN A 121 -31.82 -7.79 15.32
C GLN A 121 -31.58 -8.00 13.81
N GLN A 122 -30.61 -8.84 13.42
CA GLN A 122 -30.36 -9.17 12.02
C GLN A 122 -31.54 -9.91 11.38
N ALA A 123 -32.12 -10.90 12.07
CA ALA A 123 -33.27 -11.64 11.56
C ALA A 123 -34.48 -10.73 11.37
N GLN A 124 -34.80 -9.91 12.37
CA GLN A 124 -35.89 -8.94 12.32
C GLN A 124 -35.68 -7.92 11.19
N ALA A 125 -34.46 -7.44 11.01
CA ALA A 125 -34.12 -6.56 9.90
C ALA A 125 -34.28 -7.20 8.52
N GLY A 126 -34.11 -8.53 8.43
CA GLY A 126 -34.42 -9.32 7.25
C GLY A 126 -35.92 -9.63 7.07
N GLY A 127 -36.80 -9.11 7.95
CA GLY A 127 -38.22 -9.41 7.96
C GLY A 127 -38.55 -10.82 8.44
N GLN A 128 -37.64 -11.45 9.17
CA GLN A 128 -37.82 -12.79 9.74
C GLN A 128 -38.04 -12.70 11.24
N GLU A 129 -39.15 -13.28 11.71
CA GLU A 129 -39.33 -13.59 13.12
C GLU A 129 -38.70 -14.94 13.44
N MET A 130 -37.93 -15.01 14.52
CA MET A 130 -37.26 -16.23 14.93
C MET A 130 -38.16 -17.04 15.86
N THR A 131 -38.33 -18.33 15.57
CA THR A 131 -38.98 -19.25 16.51
C THR A 131 -38.08 -19.51 17.72
N GLU A 132 -38.66 -19.93 18.84
CA GLU A 132 -37.89 -20.31 20.03
C GLU A 132 -36.86 -21.41 19.75
N GLU A 133 -37.20 -22.36 18.88
CA GLU A 133 -36.30 -23.42 18.42
C GLU A 133 -35.11 -22.86 17.62
N GLN A 134 -35.34 -21.86 16.76
CA GLN A 134 -34.26 -21.19 16.00
C GLN A 134 -33.35 -20.39 16.93
N ILE A 135 -33.90 -19.71 17.92
CA ILE A 135 -33.13 -18.98 18.94
C ILE A 135 -32.24 -19.95 19.72
N GLN A 136 -32.79 -21.09 20.16
CA GLN A 136 -32.01 -22.13 20.85
C GLN A 136 -30.88 -22.66 19.97
N MET A 137 -31.16 -22.99 18.70
CA MET A 137 -30.16 -23.46 17.75
C MET A 137 -29.04 -22.42 17.53
N MET A 138 -29.40 -21.14 17.40
CA MET A 138 -28.43 -20.05 17.20
C MET A 138 -27.57 -19.77 18.44
N SER A 139 -28.12 -19.99 19.62
CA SER A 139 -27.37 -19.84 20.88
C SER A 139 -26.33 -20.95 21.11
N SER A 140 -26.41 -22.05 20.34
CA SER A 140 -25.53 -23.21 20.52
C SER A 140 -24.05 -22.87 20.31
N PRO A 141 -23.12 -23.48 21.07
CA PRO A 141 -21.68 -23.26 20.90
C PRO A 141 -21.19 -23.61 19.48
N ALA A 142 -21.79 -24.63 18.86
CA ALA A 142 -21.47 -25.03 17.49
C ALA A 142 -21.82 -23.92 16.49
N MET A 143 -23.00 -23.30 16.62
CA MET A 143 -23.40 -22.21 15.73
C MET A 143 -22.56 -20.96 15.96
N LYS A 144 -22.25 -20.60 17.22
CA LYS A 144 -21.34 -19.48 17.53
C LYS A 144 -19.95 -19.70 16.91
N GLY A 145 -19.38 -20.89 17.07
CA GLY A 145 -18.10 -21.26 16.47
C GLY A 145 -18.13 -21.19 14.94
N PHE A 146 -19.22 -21.66 14.32
CA PHE A 146 -19.43 -21.55 12.89
C PHE A 146 -19.50 -20.09 12.42
N SER A 147 -20.27 -19.23 13.10
CA SER A 147 -20.37 -17.80 12.78
C SER A 147 -19.01 -17.10 12.83
N TYR A 148 -18.21 -17.34 13.88
CA TYR A 148 -16.86 -16.78 13.98
C TYR A 148 -15.91 -17.33 12.90
N GLY A 149 -16.00 -18.63 12.59
CA GLY A 149 -15.25 -19.21 11.48
C GLY A 149 -15.59 -18.57 10.12
N MET A 150 -16.89 -18.34 9.89
CA MET A 150 -17.38 -17.67 8.69
C MET A 150 -16.96 -16.20 8.61
N MET A 151 -16.76 -15.48 9.72
CA MET A 151 -16.21 -14.12 9.69
C MET A 151 -14.77 -14.09 9.17
N VAL A 152 -13.95 -15.05 9.61
CA VAL A 152 -12.54 -15.16 9.22
C VAL A 152 -12.40 -15.58 7.76
N ILE A 153 -13.19 -16.57 7.33
CA ILE A 153 -13.12 -17.14 5.96
C ILE A 153 -13.92 -16.29 4.96
N GLY A 154 -15.03 -15.70 5.40
CA GLY A 154 -15.95 -14.95 4.56
C GLY A 154 -15.29 -13.71 3.98
N THR A 155 -14.47 -12.99 4.76
CA THR A 155 -13.79 -11.77 4.28
C THR A 155 -12.91 -12.07 3.05
N PRO A 156 -11.93 -13.00 3.09
CA PRO A 156 -11.14 -13.34 1.90
C PRO A 156 -11.96 -13.85 0.73
N VAL A 157 -12.98 -14.68 0.99
CA VAL A 157 -13.87 -15.21 -0.06
C VAL A 157 -14.57 -14.08 -0.79
N VAL A 158 -15.15 -13.11 -0.07
CA VAL A 158 -15.81 -11.94 -0.68
C VAL A 158 -14.81 -11.12 -1.50
N LEU A 159 -13.59 -10.88 -1.01
CA LEU A 159 -12.57 -10.16 -1.78
C LEU A 159 -12.18 -10.89 -3.07
N LEU A 160 -12.06 -12.22 -3.01
CA LEU A 160 -11.77 -13.05 -4.18
C LEU A 160 -12.91 -12.98 -5.21
N LEU A 161 -14.16 -13.04 -4.76
CA LEU A 161 -15.33 -12.92 -5.62
C LEU A 161 -15.41 -11.54 -6.29
N ILE A 162 -15.21 -10.46 -5.53
CA ILE A 162 -15.19 -9.09 -6.07
C ILE A 162 -14.07 -8.94 -7.11
N ALA A 163 -12.86 -9.42 -6.80
CA ALA A 163 -11.74 -9.34 -7.74
C ALA A 163 -11.97 -10.20 -8.99
N GLY A 164 -12.56 -11.38 -8.85
CA GLY A 164 -12.94 -12.24 -9.97
C GLY A 164 -13.98 -11.57 -10.87
N LEU A 165 -15.02 -10.98 -10.27
CA LEU A 165 -16.05 -10.24 -10.98
C LEU A 165 -15.47 -9.02 -11.73
N LEU A 166 -14.68 -8.19 -11.05
CA LEU A 166 -14.03 -7.03 -11.67
C LEU A 166 -13.09 -7.45 -12.81
N LEU A 167 -12.31 -8.51 -12.62
CA LEU A 167 -11.45 -9.03 -13.68
C LEU A 167 -12.30 -9.47 -14.88
N ALA A 168 -13.35 -10.27 -14.67
CA ALA A 168 -14.22 -10.75 -15.74
C ALA A 168 -14.84 -9.59 -16.54
N LEU A 169 -15.39 -8.58 -15.85
CA LEU A 169 -15.97 -7.40 -16.50
C LEU A 169 -14.95 -6.64 -17.36
N PHE A 170 -13.72 -6.47 -16.88
CA PHE A 170 -12.69 -5.75 -17.63
C PHE A 170 -12.08 -6.58 -18.76
N LEU A 171 -12.05 -7.91 -18.64
CA LEU A 171 -11.66 -8.80 -19.74
C LEU A 171 -12.64 -8.70 -20.92
N LEU A 172 -13.95 -8.55 -20.66
CA LEU A 172 -14.95 -8.33 -21.71
C LEU A 172 -14.71 -7.05 -22.53
N VAL A 173 -14.09 -6.04 -21.92
CA VAL A 173 -13.75 -4.75 -22.57
C VAL A 173 -12.30 -4.77 -23.12
N GLY A 174 -11.62 -5.91 -23.10
CA GLY A 174 -10.29 -6.10 -23.69
C GLY A 174 -9.11 -5.69 -22.81
N SER A 175 -9.28 -5.64 -21.49
CA SER A 175 -8.18 -5.48 -20.53
C SER A 175 -7.22 -6.68 -20.56
N ASN A 176 -5.94 -6.44 -20.26
CA ASN A 176 -4.93 -7.49 -20.04
C ASN A 176 -4.46 -7.56 -18.57
N ALA A 177 -5.31 -7.11 -17.64
CA ALA A 177 -5.00 -7.13 -16.22
C ALA A 177 -4.87 -8.57 -15.70
N SER A 178 -3.79 -8.86 -14.98
CA SER A 178 -3.63 -10.14 -14.26
C SER A 178 -4.47 -10.15 -12.97
N PHE A 179 -5.04 -11.31 -12.60
CA PHE A 179 -5.80 -11.47 -11.36
C PHE A 179 -5.09 -10.92 -10.11
N SER A 180 -3.79 -11.19 -9.95
CA SER A 180 -3.01 -10.71 -8.80
C SER A 180 -3.00 -9.17 -8.67
N ARG A 181 -3.03 -8.42 -9.78
CA ARG A 181 -3.12 -6.95 -9.77
C ARG A 181 -4.51 -6.48 -9.37
N VAL A 182 -5.56 -7.07 -9.95
CA VAL A 182 -6.95 -6.75 -9.62
C VAL A 182 -7.23 -7.07 -8.14
N PHE A 183 -6.83 -8.25 -7.68
CA PHE A 183 -6.98 -8.66 -6.29
C PHE A 183 -6.20 -7.76 -5.33
N SER A 184 -5.00 -7.29 -5.72
CA SER A 184 -4.26 -6.31 -4.91
C SER A 184 -4.97 -4.96 -4.84
N VAL A 185 -5.62 -4.50 -5.91
CA VAL A 185 -6.45 -3.29 -5.90
C VAL A 185 -7.63 -3.46 -4.94
N VAL A 186 -8.35 -4.58 -5.05
CA VAL A 186 -9.48 -4.90 -4.18
C VAL A 186 -9.07 -4.98 -2.72
N ALA A 187 -8.00 -5.72 -2.41
CA ALA A 187 -7.52 -5.92 -1.04
C ALA A 187 -7.14 -4.59 -0.35
N HIS A 188 -6.42 -3.69 -1.04
CA HIS A 188 -6.05 -2.41 -0.42
C HIS A 188 -7.23 -1.43 -0.34
N SER A 189 -8.12 -1.41 -1.34
CA SER A 189 -9.32 -0.56 -1.29
C SER A 189 -10.23 -0.99 -0.13
N TRP A 190 -10.39 -2.31 0.04
CA TRP A 190 -11.13 -2.86 1.16
C TRP A 190 -10.45 -2.61 2.51
N LEU A 191 -9.12 -2.68 2.57
CA LEU A 191 -8.38 -2.33 3.78
C LEU A 191 -8.68 -0.90 4.22
N ALA A 192 -8.66 0.06 3.27
CA ALA A 192 -8.97 1.45 3.57
C ALA A 192 -10.39 1.60 4.13
N TYR A 193 -11.36 0.92 3.50
CA TYR A 193 -12.74 0.87 3.99
C TYR A 193 -12.84 0.27 5.38
N THR A 194 -12.31 -0.94 5.60
CA THR A 194 -12.39 -1.70 6.86
C THR A 194 -11.74 -0.96 8.03
N VAL A 195 -10.59 -0.33 7.83
CA VAL A 195 -9.91 0.44 8.90
C VAL A 195 -10.78 1.59 9.36
N VAL A 196 -11.32 2.39 8.42
CA VAL A 196 -12.11 3.56 8.77
C VAL A 196 -13.46 3.17 9.35
N SER A 197 -14.15 2.21 8.73
CA SER A 197 -15.46 1.75 9.21
C SER A 197 -15.37 1.15 10.60
N MET A 198 -14.41 0.25 10.85
CA MET A 198 -14.23 -0.35 12.18
C MET A 198 -13.78 0.68 13.22
N ALA A 199 -12.92 1.64 12.88
CA ALA A 199 -12.56 2.69 13.82
C ALA A 199 -13.79 3.49 14.27
N ILE A 200 -14.68 3.84 13.35
CA ILE A 200 -15.93 4.55 13.67
C ILE A 200 -16.87 3.66 14.49
N THR A 201 -17.07 2.40 14.08
CA THR A 201 -17.92 1.45 14.81
C THR A 201 -17.46 1.25 16.25
N LEU A 202 -16.16 1.03 16.47
CA LEU A 202 -15.60 0.86 17.81
C LEU A 202 -15.77 2.13 18.65
N LEU A 203 -15.54 3.31 18.05
CA LEU A 203 -15.74 4.58 18.74
C LEU A 203 -17.19 4.76 19.18
N VAL A 204 -18.17 4.49 18.32
CA VAL A 204 -19.59 4.60 18.66
C VAL A 204 -19.95 3.64 19.80
N VAL A 205 -19.53 2.38 19.72
CA VAL A 205 -19.82 1.38 20.77
C VAL A 205 -19.17 1.76 22.10
N MET A 206 -17.94 2.29 22.09
CA MET A 206 -17.26 2.74 23.31
C MET A 206 -17.88 3.99 23.95
N LEU A 207 -18.51 4.86 23.16
CA LEU A 207 -19.15 6.09 23.64
C LEU A 207 -20.62 5.89 24.01
N ALA A 208 -21.21 4.74 23.68
CA ALA A 208 -22.59 4.43 24.01
C ALA A 208 -22.78 4.25 25.52
N ALA A 209 -23.83 4.89 26.07
CA ALA A 209 -24.19 4.75 27.47
C ALA A 209 -24.71 3.33 27.78
N ASP A 210 -25.48 2.75 26.86
CA ASP A 210 -25.86 1.34 26.86
C ASP A 210 -25.57 0.74 25.48
N PRO A 211 -24.49 -0.05 25.35
CA PRO A 211 -24.15 -0.72 24.09
C PRO A 211 -25.19 -1.74 23.62
N ALA A 212 -26.00 -2.32 24.52
CA ALA A 212 -26.95 -3.37 24.16
C ALA A 212 -28.17 -2.85 23.38
N GLU A 213 -28.47 -1.55 23.52
CA GLU A 213 -29.56 -0.88 22.80
C GLU A 213 -29.14 -0.34 21.42
N LEU A 214 -27.86 -0.48 21.05
CA LEU A 214 -27.39 0.00 19.75
C LEU A 214 -27.98 -0.84 18.61
N ASP A 215 -28.62 -0.17 17.67
CA ASP A 215 -28.99 -0.77 16.38
C ASP A 215 -27.75 -0.84 15.49
N LEU A 216 -27.18 -2.04 15.34
CA LEU A 216 -25.99 -2.28 14.52
C LEU A 216 -26.13 -1.85 13.06
N GLN A 217 -27.37 -1.80 12.54
CA GLN A 217 -27.62 -1.36 11.16
C GLN A 217 -27.65 0.15 11.02
N ASN A 218 -27.87 0.87 12.13
CA ASN A 218 -27.94 2.34 12.17
C ASN A 218 -26.86 2.96 13.07
N LEU A 219 -25.89 2.15 13.54
CA LEU A 219 -24.80 2.53 14.42
C LEU A 219 -23.98 3.71 13.90
N VAL A 220 -23.82 3.77 12.59
CA VAL A 220 -23.19 4.89 11.93
C VAL A 220 -24.24 5.44 10.99
N ALA A 221 -24.80 6.61 11.30
CA ALA A 221 -25.60 7.41 10.38
C ALA A 221 -24.74 7.97 9.22
N SER A 222 -23.76 7.20 8.75
CA SER A 222 -22.92 7.48 7.60
C SER A 222 -23.62 7.16 6.29
N HIS A 223 -24.75 6.47 6.35
CA HIS A 223 -25.60 6.17 5.21
C HIS A 223 -26.81 7.10 5.17
N LEU A 224 -27.26 7.44 3.97
CA LEU A 224 -28.39 8.35 3.78
C LEU A 224 -29.73 7.74 4.26
N GLY A 225 -29.75 6.44 4.59
CA GLY A 225 -30.91 5.72 5.11
C GLY A 225 -31.43 6.29 6.42
N ALA A 226 -30.57 6.92 7.22
CA ALA A 226 -30.97 7.62 8.44
C ALA A 226 -31.94 8.80 8.22
N LEU A 227 -32.08 9.30 6.98
CA LEU A 227 -33.01 10.38 6.64
C LEU A 227 -34.44 9.90 6.39
N VAL A 228 -34.67 8.59 6.35
CA VAL A 228 -35.94 7.99 5.95
C VAL A 228 -36.34 6.93 6.97
N SER A 229 -37.61 6.89 7.36
CA SER A 229 -38.11 5.83 8.22
C SER A 229 -38.17 4.49 7.47
N ARG A 230 -37.54 3.46 8.03
CA ARG A 230 -37.58 2.08 7.49
C ARG A 230 -39.01 1.54 7.39
N THR A 231 -39.87 1.88 8.35
CA THR A 231 -41.27 1.41 8.37
C THR A 231 -42.14 2.11 7.33
N GLU A 232 -41.79 3.33 6.94
CA GLU A 232 -42.54 4.09 5.94
C GLU A 232 -42.13 3.76 4.51
N SER A 233 -40.84 3.49 4.26
CA SER A 233 -40.36 3.15 2.91
C SER A 233 -39.15 2.21 2.93
N PRO A 234 -39.35 0.89 3.12
CA PRO A 234 -38.27 -0.07 3.29
C PRO A 234 -37.33 -0.17 2.08
N VAL A 235 -37.84 0.03 0.85
CA VAL A 235 -37.02 0.03 -0.38
C VAL A 235 -36.15 1.28 -0.46
N LEU A 236 -36.70 2.45 -0.13
CA LEU A 236 -35.97 3.72 -0.16
C LEU A 236 -34.94 3.75 0.97
N PHE A 237 -35.29 3.24 2.15
CA PHE A 237 -34.37 3.00 3.25
C PHE A 237 -33.23 2.07 2.82
N ALA A 238 -33.49 0.94 2.17
CA ALA A 238 -32.45 0.02 1.71
C ALA A 238 -31.50 0.66 0.68
N LEU A 239 -32.03 1.41 -0.28
CA LEU A 239 -31.22 2.14 -1.27
C LEU A 239 -30.37 3.23 -0.64
N LEU A 240 -30.95 4.06 0.23
CA LEU A 240 -30.23 5.14 0.89
C LEU A 240 -29.24 4.61 1.94
N SER A 241 -29.54 3.46 2.57
CA SER A 241 -28.62 2.76 3.47
C SER A 241 -27.39 2.20 2.74
N SER A 242 -27.49 1.94 1.43
CA SER A 242 -26.36 1.46 0.62
C SER A 242 -25.40 2.58 0.19
N ILE A 243 -25.83 3.84 0.27
CA ILE A 243 -25.03 5.00 -0.11
C ILE A 243 -24.49 5.63 1.17
N ASP A 244 -23.28 5.22 1.53
CA ASP A 244 -22.49 5.83 2.58
C ASP A 244 -21.19 6.42 2.02
N LEU A 245 -20.67 7.46 2.67
CA LEU A 245 -19.46 8.16 2.22
C LEU A 245 -18.23 7.23 2.13
N LEU A 246 -18.15 6.19 2.98
CA LEU A 246 -17.04 5.23 2.98
C LEU A 246 -17.14 4.28 1.78
N SER A 247 -18.34 3.84 1.42
CA SER A 247 -18.63 3.03 0.24
C SER A 247 -18.34 3.81 -1.04
N ILE A 248 -18.73 5.09 -1.11
CA ILE A 248 -18.36 5.98 -2.22
C ILE A 248 -16.84 6.09 -2.34
N TYR A 249 -16.13 6.26 -1.21
CA TYR A 249 -14.68 6.31 -1.20
C TYR A 249 -14.04 4.98 -1.64
N CYS A 250 -14.59 3.84 -1.20
CA CYS A 250 -14.14 2.51 -1.63
C CYS A 250 -14.33 2.31 -3.14
N ILE A 251 -15.49 2.70 -3.68
CA ILE A 251 -15.76 2.67 -5.13
C ILE A 251 -14.77 3.56 -5.88
N PHE A 252 -14.51 4.77 -5.38
CA PHE A 252 -13.50 5.67 -5.94
C PHE A 252 -12.11 5.00 -5.98
N LEU A 253 -11.68 4.36 -4.90
CA LEU A 253 -10.40 3.64 -4.84
C LEU A 253 -10.35 2.47 -5.83
N LEU A 254 -11.43 1.68 -5.92
CA LEU A 254 -11.54 0.58 -6.88
C LEU A 254 -11.45 1.09 -8.32
N SER A 255 -12.20 2.13 -8.68
CA SER A 255 -12.15 2.75 -10.00
C SER A 255 -10.76 3.32 -10.31
N LEU A 256 -10.14 4.01 -9.37
CA LEU A 256 -8.80 4.57 -9.51
C LEU A 256 -7.77 3.44 -9.72
N GLY A 257 -7.78 2.41 -8.88
CA GLY A 257 -6.86 1.28 -8.97
C GLY A 257 -7.03 0.49 -10.27
N MET A 258 -8.29 0.24 -10.67
CA MET A 258 -8.59 -0.40 -11.96
C MET A 258 -8.07 0.42 -13.13
N SER A 259 -8.23 1.75 -13.14
CA SER A 259 -7.68 2.62 -14.20
C SER A 259 -6.15 2.53 -14.34
N VAL A 260 -5.45 2.14 -13.27
CA VAL A 260 -4.01 1.93 -13.26
C VAL A 260 -3.65 0.55 -13.79
N VAL A 261 -4.33 -0.51 -13.33
CA VAL A 261 -3.96 -1.89 -13.64
C VAL A 261 -4.58 -2.46 -14.91
N SER A 262 -5.66 -1.85 -15.43
CA SER A 262 -6.39 -2.30 -16.62
C SER A 262 -5.98 -1.58 -17.91
N ARG A 263 -4.98 -0.68 -17.84
CA ARG A 263 -4.56 0.10 -19.01
C ARG A 263 -4.02 -0.86 -20.08
N LYS A 264 -4.60 -0.81 -21.28
CA LYS A 264 -4.11 -1.54 -22.45
C LYS A 264 -2.68 -1.08 -22.69
N SER A 265 -1.72 -2.01 -22.79
CA SER A 265 -0.40 -1.71 -23.34
C SER A 265 -0.64 -1.24 -24.77
N VAL A 266 -0.66 0.08 -24.99
CA VAL A 266 -0.61 0.61 -26.34
C VAL A 266 0.79 0.28 -26.82
N GLY A 267 0.91 -0.71 -27.71
CA GLY A 267 2.19 -1.07 -28.30
C GLY A 267 2.76 0.17 -29.00
N THR A 268 3.84 0.69 -28.45
CA THR A 268 4.78 1.59 -29.13
C THR A 268 6.03 0.80 -29.42
#